data_AF-A0A157ZM48-F1
#
_entry.id   AF-A0A157ZM48-F1
#
_cell.length_a   1.000
_cell.length_b   1.000
_cell.length_c   1.000
_cell.angle_alpha   90.00
_cell.angle_beta   90.00
_cell.angle_gamma   90.00
#
_symmetry.space_group_name_H-M   'P 1'
#
loop_
_entity.id
_entity.type
_entity.pdbx_description
1 polymer ?
#
loop_
_entity_poly.entity_id
_entity_poly.type
_entity_poly.pdbx_seq_one_letter_code
_entity_poly.pdbx_strand_id
1 'polypeptide(L)'
;MSNVNFAPDGILDTAIYTGEEARQLLNNPTLLKALDEIEQTATNEMVEALNPDVREQKWHLTRAVRELKKKLLAIQNAGTAAETIKSKRAKNGQK
;
A
#
# COMPACT_ATOMS: atom_id res chain seq x y z
N MET A 1 24.62 25.94 5.85
CA MET A 1 23.89 25.53 4.63
C MET A 1 23.57 24.05 4.78
N SER A 2 22.30 23.70 4.95
CA SER A 2 21.89 22.32 5.16
C SER A 2 22.00 21.56 3.84
N ASN A 3 22.90 20.57 3.77
CA ASN A 3 22.94 19.62 2.67
C ASN A 3 21.67 18.78 2.72
N VAL A 4 20.63 19.23 2.01
CA VAL A 4 19.42 18.42 1.83
C VAL A 4 19.79 17.34 0.83
N ASN A 5 20.12 16.15 1.34
CA ASN A 5 20.44 14.98 0.54
C ASN A 5 19.14 14.47 -0.11
N PHE A 6 18.87 14.99 -1.30
CA PHE A 6 17.66 14.72 -2.07
C PHE A 6 17.83 13.41 -2.84
N ALA A 7 16.86 12.48 -2.73
CA ALA A 7 16.88 11.21 -3.46
C ALA A 7 17.06 11.44 -4.99
N PRO A 8 17.85 10.62 -5.70
CA PRO A 8 18.00 10.72 -7.15
C PRO A 8 16.65 10.71 -7.89
N ASP A 9 16.53 11.45 -9.00
CA ASP A 9 15.26 11.56 -9.74
C ASP A 9 14.71 10.20 -10.20
N GLY A 10 15.57 9.22 -10.52
CA GLY A 10 15.13 7.86 -10.86
C GLY A 10 14.45 7.09 -9.71
N ILE A 11 14.82 7.39 -8.45
CA ILE A 11 14.13 6.82 -7.28
C ILE A 11 12.76 7.45 -7.11
N LEU A 12 12.64 8.77 -7.36
CA LEU A 12 11.35 9.44 -7.33
C LEU A 12 10.42 8.90 -8.40
N ASP A 13 10.92 8.69 -9.62
CA ASP A 13 10.11 8.18 -10.73
C ASP A 13 9.58 6.78 -10.46
N THR A 14 10.40 5.91 -9.87
CA THR A 14 9.98 4.57 -9.44
C THR A 14 8.91 4.65 -8.36
N ALA A 15 9.06 5.54 -7.38
CA ALA A 15 8.09 5.72 -6.30
C ALA A 15 6.76 6.28 -6.81
N ILE A 16 6.79 7.21 -7.76
CA ILE A 16 5.60 7.77 -8.42
C ILE A 16 4.88 6.67 -9.18
N TYR A 17 5.59 5.92 -10.02
CA TYR A 17 5.02 4.84 -10.83
C TYR A 17 4.35 3.76 -9.95
N THR A 18 5.07 3.24 -8.95
CA THR A 18 4.54 2.22 -8.04
C THR A 18 3.41 2.75 -7.16
N GLY A 19 3.46 4.04 -6.80
CA GLY A 19 2.37 4.73 -6.10
C GLY A 19 1.08 4.81 -6.91
N GLU A 20 1.19 5.08 -8.23
CA GLU A 20 0.03 5.10 -9.12
C GLU A 20 -0.55 3.70 -9.34
N GLU A 21 0.29 2.67 -9.51
CA GLU A 21 -0.17 1.27 -9.55
C GLU A 21 -0.93 0.90 -8.27
N ALA A 22 -0.38 1.25 -7.10
CA ALA A 22 -1.04 1.01 -5.82
C ALA A 22 -2.38 1.77 -5.71
N ARG A 23 -2.44 3.01 -6.21
CA ARG A 23 -3.68 3.79 -6.28
C ARG A 23 -4.73 3.11 -7.17
N GLN A 24 -4.32 2.60 -8.33
CA GLN A 24 -5.23 1.88 -9.23
C GLN A 24 -5.78 0.61 -8.58
N LEU A 25 -4.93 -0.15 -7.87
CA LEU A 25 -5.37 -1.33 -7.13
C LEU A 25 -6.35 -0.97 -6.00
N LEU A 26 -6.07 0.11 -5.25
CA LEU A 26 -6.95 0.60 -4.18
C LEU A 26 -8.26 1.17 -4.70
N ASN A 27 -8.32 1.63 -5.96
CA ASN A 27 -9.55 2.12 -6.58
C ASN A 27 -10.26 1.06 -7.41
N ASN A 28 -9.76 -0.18 -7.46
CA ASN A 28 -10.41 -1.26 -8.17
C ASN A 28 -11.50 -1.88 -7.26
N PRO A 29 -12.80 -1.66 -7.55
CA PRO A 29 -13.87 -2.09 -6.67
C PRO A 29 -13.99 -3.62 -6.61
N THR A 30 -13.67 -4.33 -7.70
CA THR A 30 -13.69 -5.79 -7.75
C THR A 30 -12.61 -6.39 -6.85
N LEU A 31 -11.39 -5.84 -6.91
CA LEU A 31 -10.29 -6.29 -6.07
C LEU A 31 -10.56 -6.01 -4.59
N LEU A 32 -11.00 -4.79 -4.24
CA LEU A 32 -11.31 -4.45 -2.86
C LEU A 32 -12.41 -5.34 -2.29
N LYS A 33 -13.50 -5.54 -3.06
CA LYS A 33 -14.58 -6.43 -2.66
C LYS A 33 -14.07 -7.86 -2.44
N ALA A 34 -13.25 -8.40 -3.34
CA ALA A 34 -12.68 -9.73 -3.17
C ALA A 34 -11.80 -9.82 -1.91
N LEU A 35 -10.98 -8.81 -1.63
CA LEU A 35 -10.16 -8.78 -0.41
C LEU A 35 -11.02 -8.66 0.86
N ASP A 36 -12.08 -7.86 0.85
CA ASP A 36 -13.03 -7.76 1.97
C ASP A 36 -13.77 -9.08 2.21
N GLU A 37 -14.21 -9.75 1.14
CA GLU A 37 -14.87 -11.06 1.24
C GLU A 37 -13.92 -12.13 1.80
N ILE A 38 -12.66 -12.18 1.32
CA ILE A 38 -11.65 -13.10 1.86
C ILE A 38 -11.41 -12.81 3.35
N GLU A 39 -11.25 -11.54 3.73
CA GLU A 39 -11.03 -11.14 5.11
C GLU A 39 -12.22 -11.52 6.01
N GLN A 40 -13.45 -11.28 5.55
CA GLN A 40 -14.66 -11.58 6.29
C GLN A 40 -14.85 -13.10 6.45
N THR A 41 -14.71 -13.87 5.37
CA THR A 41 -14.82 -15.33 5.42
C THR A 41 -13.76 -15.92 6.34
N ALA A 42 -12.50 -15.49 6.23
CA ALA A 42 -11.45 -15.94 7.13
C ALA A 42 -11.74 -15.59 8.59
N THR A 43 -12.27 -14.39 8.86
CA THR A 43 -12.65 -13.98 10.21
C THR A 43 -13.78 -14.83 10.78
N ASN A 44 -14.81 -15.14 9.98
CA ASN A 44 -15.92 -15.99 10.40
C ASN A 44 -15.43 -17.42 10.70
N GLU A 45 -14.68 -18.01 9.78
CA GLU A 45 -14.12 -19.36 9.96
C GLU A 45 -13.16 -19.43 11.15
N MET A 46 -12.39 -18.36 11.42
CA MET A 46 -11.54 -18.27 12.62
C MET A 46 -12.36 -18.30 13.91
N VAL A 47 -13.48 -17.57 13.95
CA VAL A 47 -14.37 -17.51 15.13
C VAL A 47 -15.06 -18.85 15.37
N GLU A 48 -15.47 -19.53 14.31
CA GLU A 48 -16.17 -20.81 14.37
C GLU A 48 -15.24 -22.02 14.56
N ALA A 49 -13.94 -21.87 14.28
CA ALA A 49 -12.98 -22.96 14.37
C ALA A 49 -12.81 -23.47 15.81
N LEU A 50 -13.19 -24.74 16.01
CA LEU A 50 -12.90 -25.51 17.23
C LEU A 50 -11.46 -26.02 17.27
N ASN A 51 -10.88 -26.29 16.09
CA ASN A 51 -9.48 -26.70 15.97
C ASN A 51 -8.57 -25.45 16.05
N PRO A 52 -7.63 -25.38 17.02
CA PRO A 52 -6.68 -24.28 17.16
C PRO A 52 -5.83 -24.03 15.92
N ASP A 53 -5.40 -25.07 15.20
CA ASP A 53 -4.55 -24.94 14.03
C ASP A 53 -5.30 -24.26 12.88
N VAL A 54 -6.57 -24.61 12.70
CA VAL A 54 -7.45 -23.97 11.71
C VAL A 54 -7.66 -22.50 12.08
N ARG A 55 -7.90 -22.22 13.36
CA ARG A 55 -8.05 -20.84 13.85
C ARG A 55 -6.80 -20.00 13.57
N GLU A 56 -5.61 -20.54 13.83
CA GLU A 56 -4.34 -19.85 13.57
C GLU A 56 -4.13 -19.58 12.07
N GLN A 57 -4.40 -20.56 11.20
CA GLN A 57 -4.32 -20.38 9.75
C GLN A 57 -5.23 -19.24 9.26
N LYS A 58 -6.48 -19.19 9.76
CA LYS A 58 -7.43 -18.13 9.39
C LYS A 58 -7.02 -16.78 9.96
N TRP A 59 -6.47 -16.74 11.17
CA TRP A 59 -5.87 -15.54 11.75
C TRP A 59 -4.75 -14.97 10.88
N HIS A 60 -3.83 -15.83 10.41
CA HIS A 60 -2.75 -15.41 9.51
C HIS A 60 -3.28 -14.87 8.19
N LEU A 61 -4.32 -15.48 7.61
CA LEU A 61 -4.95 -15.02 6.38
C LEU A 61 -5.59 -13.63 6.56
N THR A 62 -6.42 -13.45 7.60
CA THR A 62 -7.01 -12.14 7.94
C THR A 62 -5.93 -11.08 8.11
N ARG A 63 -4.84 -11.41 8.81
CA ARG A 63 -3.70 -10.49 8.99
C ARG A 63 -3.02 -10.17 7.66
N ALA A 64 -2.77 -11.15 6.80
CA ALA A 64 -2.13 -10.94 5.51
C ALA A 64 -2.92 -9.99 4.61
N VAL A 65 -4.25 -10.16 4.55
CA VAL A 65 -5.13 -9.28 3.77
C VAL A 65 -5.10 -7.84 4.30
N ARG A 66 -5.19 -7.66 5.62
CA ARG A 66 -5.08 -6.33 6.25
C ARG A 66 -3.74 -5.67 5.97
N GLU A 67 -2.65 -6.41 6.10
CA GLU A 67 -1.30 -5.90 5.83
C GLU A 67 -1.08 -5.57 4.35
N LEU A 68 -1.67 -6.33 3.43
CA LEU A 68 -1.66 -6.00 2.00
C LEU A 68 -2.34 -4.65 1.74
N LYS A 69 -3.55 -4.43 2.25
CA LYS A 69 -4.28 -3.15 2.10
C LYS A 69 -3.46 -1.97 2.66
N LYS A 70 -2.86 -2.14 3.85
CA LYS A 70 -1.99 -1.12 4.47
C LYS A 70 -0.75 -0.82 3.62
N LYS A 71 -0.09 -1.85 3.09
CA LYS A 71 1.10 -1.68 2.23
C LYS A 71 0.76 -0.93 0.94
N LEU A 72 -0.37 -1.25 0.31
CA LEU A 72 -0.84 -0.50 -0.87
C LEU A 72 -1.05 0.98 -0.54
N LEU A 73 -1.69 1.30 0.59
CA LEU A 73 -1.86 2.69 1.04
C LEU A 73 -0.51 3.39 1.30
N ALA A 74 0.43 2.70 1.94
CA ALA A 74 1.76 3.24 2.19
C ALA A 74 2.52 3.54 0.88
N ILE A 75 2.42 2.65 -0.11
CA ILE A 75 3.03 2.83 -1.44
C ILE A 75 2.39 4.00 -2.18
N GLN A 76 1.05 4.10 -2.20
CA GLN A 76 0.34 5.26 -2.79
C GLN A 76 0.80 6.58 -2.16
N ASN A 77 0.87 6.64 -0.83
CA ASN A 77 1.29 7.83 -0.11
C ASN A 77 2.76 8.20 -0.41
N ALA A 78 3.64 7.20 -0.52
CA ALA A 78 5.03 7.41 -0.92
C ALA A 78 5.14 7.99 -2.34
N GLY A 79 4.34 7.49 -3.29
CA GLY A 79 4.27 8.05 -4.64
C GLY A 79 3.81 9.50 -4.66
N THR A 80 2.76 9.83 -3.91
CA THR A 80 2.23 11.20 -3.79
C THR A 80 3.28 12.15 -3.21
N ALA A 81 4.03 11.70 -2.20
CA ALA A 81 5.14 12.46 -1.63
C ALA A 81 6.27 12.67 -2.66
N ALA A 82 6.59 11.64 -3.45
CA ALA A 82 7.60 11.71 -4.51
C ALA A 82 7.20 12.70 -5.63
N GLU A 83 5.94 12.70 -6.07
CA GLU A 83 5.41 13.70 -7.02
C GLU A 83 5.56 15.13 -6.50
N THR A 84 5.24 15.32 -5.21
CA THR A 84 5.37 16.62 -4.53
C THR A 84 6.82 17.08 -4.50
N ILE A 85 7.76 16.18 -4.18
CA ILE A 85 9.20 16.48 -4.16
C ILE A 85 9.69 16.84 -5.56
N LYS A 86 9.36 16.03 -6.57
CA LYS A 86 9.78 16.26 -7.97
C LYS A 86 9.25 17.60 -8.49
N SER A 87 7.98 17.92 -8.22
CA SER A 87 7.36 19.19 -8.59
C SER A 87 8.03 20.41 -7.94
N LYS A 88 8.44 20.30 -6.67
CA LYS A 88 9.18 21.37 -5.98
C LYS A 88 10.57 21.59 -6.58
N ARG A 89 11.28 20.52 -6.97
CA ARG A 89 12.59 20.63 -7.65
C ARG A 89 12.48 21.34 -8.99
N ALA A 90 11.51 20.95 -9.81
CA ALA A 90 11.29 21.57 -11.11
C ALA A 90 11.04 23.09 -11.00
N LYS A 91 10.25 23.52 -10.00
CA LYS A 91 9.99 24.95 -9.74
C LYS A 91 11.20 25.72 -9.23
N ASN A 92 12.09 25.07 -8.46
CA ASN A 92 13.29 25.72 -7.91
C ASN A 92 14.45 25.79 -8.92
N GLY A 93 14.53 24.86 -9.88
CA GLY A 93 15.52 24.90 -10.96
C GLY A 93 15.21 25.88 -12.10
N GLN A 94 14.04 26.52 -12.07
CA GLN A 94 13.61 27.55 -13.03
C GLN A 94 13.84 28.99 -12.53
N LYS A 95 14.47 29.17 -11.36
CA LYS A 95 14.87 30.46 -10.79
C LYS A 95 16.38 30.61 -10.83
#